data_AF-A0A937TXD3-F1
#
_entry.id   AF-A0A937TXD3-F1
#
_cell.length_a   1.000
_cell.length_b   1.000
_cell.length_c   1.000
_cell.angle_alpha   90.00
_cell.angle_beta   90.00
_cell.angle_gamma   90.00
#
_symmetry.space_group_name_H-M   'P 1'
#
loop_
_entity.id
_entity.type
_entity.pdbx_description
1 polymer ?
#
loop_
_entity_poly.entity_id
_entity_poly.type
_entity_poly.pdbx_seq_one_letter_code
_entity_poly.pdbx_strand_id
1 'polypeptide(L)'
;MPFTANARATGIGSLPHHDPAEAVDAVFRDCPHLPYWPQLPGASRAEGMNEQALVGLPGLRREGKRLRLVQDDAFFEGVDRLLAAFDAGDDAVAALPPDAARAFEPFLDEVRRRGCPEAKGQVAGPVTVGMAVIGDDGNPILYNDVLRDGDREIGGHIT
;
A
#
# COMPACT_ATOMS: atom_id res chain seq x y z
N MET A 1 23.45 13.70 -24.20
CA MET A 1 24.26 13.17 -23.09
C MET A 1 24.15 11.66 -23.11
N PRO A 2 25.23 10.89 -22.91
CA PRO A 2 25.14 9.45 -22.76
C PRO A 2 24.44 9.09 -21.43
N PHE A 3 23.68 8.00 -21.43
CA PHE A 3 23.04 7.46 -20.23
C PHE A 3 24.10 6.84 -19.30
N THR A 4 24.00 7.13 -17.99
CA THR A 4 24.85 6.54 -16.95
C THR A 4 23.97 5.80 -15.94
N ALA A 5 24.10 4.47 -15.88
CA ALA A 5 23.17 3.61 -15.13
C ALA A 5 23.30 3.67 -13.60
N ASN A 6 24.49 3.99 -13.06
CA ASN A 6 24.82 4.07 -11.62
C ASN A 6 24.56 2.82 -10.74
N ALA A 7 23.80 1.82 -11.19
CA ALA A 7 23.66 0.44 -10.67
C ALA A 7 23.73 0.26 -9.13
N ARG A 8 23.11 1.17 -8.37
CA ARG A 8 23.16 1.15 -6.90
C ARG A 8 22.35 -0.01 -6.34
N ALA A 9 22.89 -0.68 -5.32
CA ALA A 9 22.20 -1.76 -4.62
C ALA A 9 20.98 -1.22 -3.84
N THR A 10 19.88 -1.97 -3.87
CA THR A 10 18.66 -1.73 -3.09
C THR A 10 17.95 -3.07 -2.83
N GLY A 11 16.94 -3.08 -1.96
CA GLY A 11 16.26 -4.29 -1.52
C GLY A 11 14.80 -4.41 -1.98
N ILE A 12 14.23 -5.59 -1.71
CA ILE A 12 12.80 -5.88 -1.83
C ILE A 12 12.17 -5.59 -0.46
N GLY A 13 11.09 -4.83 -0.42
CA GLY A 13 10.62 -4.11 0.77
C GLY A 13 10.44 -4.93 2.06
N SER A 14 10.06 -6.20 1.98
CA SER A 14 9.71 -6.99 3.18
C SER A 14 10.92 -7.59 3.90
N LEU A 15 11.00 -7.37 5.21
CA LEU A 15 12.06 -7.90 6.08
C LEU A 15 11.51 -8.79 7.22
N PRO A 16 12.31 -9.74 7.76
CA PRO A 16 11.87 -10.64 8.83
C PRO A 16 11.88 -9.99 10.23
N HIS A 17 12.29 -8.73 10.34
CA HIS A 17 12.42 -8.02 11.61
C HIS A 17 11.06 -7.74 12.27
N HIS A 18 11.04 -7.71 13.59
CA HIS A 18 9.87 -7.30 14.39
C HIS A 18 9.99 -5.88 14.94
N ASP A 19 11.24 -5.40 15.12
CA ASP A 19 11.56 -4.05 15.55
C ASP A 19 11.84 -3.16 14.33
N PRO A 20 11.12 -2.04 14.16
CA PRO A 20 11.38 -1.09 13.08
C PRO A 20 12.77 -0.46 13.13
N ALA A 21 13.35 -0.23 14.30
CA ALA A 21 14.69 0.36 14.41
C ALA A 21 15.76 -0.58 13.84
N GLU A 22 15.72 -1.87 14.22
CA GLU A 22 16.63 -2.89 13.70
C GLU A 22 16.50 -3.05 12.17
N ALA A 23 15.28 -2.98 11.66
CA ALA A 23 15.00 -3.07 10.23
C ALA A 23 15.60 -1.88 9.46
N VAL A 24 15.40 -0.66 9.97
CA VAL A 24 15.96 0.56 9.38
C VAL A 24 17.50 0.52 9.42
N ASP A 25 18.09 0.14 10.55
CA ASP A 25 19.55 0.00 10.66
C ASP A 25 20.11 -1.00 9.65
N ALA A 26 19.42 -2.13 9.44
CA ALA A 26 19.81 -3.11 8.43
C ALA A 26 19.78 -2.54 7.01
N VAL A 27 18.73 -1.80 6.65
CA VAL A 27 18.61 -1.14 5.34
C VAL A 27 19.78 -0.20 5.10
N PHE A 28 20.10 0.67 6.05
CA PHE A 28 21.16 1.67 5.87
C PHE A 28 22.58 1.10 5.94
N ARG A 29 22.75 -0.05 6.62
CA ARG A 29 24.01 -0.81 6.59
C ARG A 29 24.23 -1.47 5.23
N ASP A 30 23.20 -2.11 4.69
CA ASP A 30 23.33 -3.00 3.52
C ASP A 30 23.08 -2.27 2.18
N CYS A 31 22.30 -1.19 2.17
CA CYS A 31 21.95 -0.40 0.97
C CYS A 31 22.11 1.12 1.20
N PRO A 32 23.31 1.62 1.58
CA PRO A 32 23.50 3.01 1.99
C PRO A 32 23.30 4.07 0.88
N HIS A 33 23.41 3.67 -0.40
CA HIS A 33 23.33 4.60 -1.53
C HIS A 33 21.94 4.71 -2.17
N LEU A 34 21.08 3.71 -1.96
CA LEU A 34 19.68 3.68 -2.37
C LEU A 34 18.88 2.88 -1.33
N PRO A 35 18.71 3.43 -0.12
CA PRO A 35 17.99 2.77 0.95
C PRO A 35 16.52 2.58 0.56
N TYR A 36 15.87 1.55 1.10
CA TYR A 36 14.49 1.21 0.80
C TYR A 36 13.67 1.14 2.09
N TRP A 37 12.43 1.64 2.04
CA TRP A 37 11.51 1.55 3.17
C TRP A 37 11.20 0.07 3.48
N PRO A 38 11.53 -0.43 4.68
CA PRO A 38 11.25 -1.81 5.02
C PRO A 38 9.79 -1.97 5.50
N GLN A 39 9.11 -3.00 4.99
CA GLN A 39 7.81 -3.48 5.43
C GLN A 39 8.02 -4.67 6.38
N LEU A 40 7.28 -4.73 7.49
CA LEU A 40 7.51 -5.70 8.56
C LEU A 40 6.31 -6.66 8.75
N PRO A 41 6.00 -7.54 7.77
CA PRO A 41 4.84 -8.42 7.84
C PRO A 41 4.90 -9.44 9.00
N GLY A 42 6.09 -9.74 9.52
CA GLY A 42 6.27 -10.56 10.73
C GLY A 42 5.84 -9.84 12.01
N ALA A 43 5.94 -8.51 12.01
CA ALA A 43 5.61 -7.66 13.16
C ALA A 43 4.15 -7.20 13.16
N SER A 44 3.62 -6.86 11.98
CA SER A 44 2.23 -6.50 11.79
C SER A 44 1.71 -7.12 10.50
N ARG A 45 0.55 -7.80 10.59
CA ARG A 45 -0.12 -8.33 9.40
C ARG A 45 -0.61 -7.22 8.47
N ALA A 46 -0.83 -6.01 8.98
CA ALA A 46 -1.22 -4.86 8.17
C ALA A 46 -0.07 -4.38 7.25
N GLU A 47 1.18 -4.78 7.54
CA GLU A 47 2.35 -4.55 6.68
C GLU A 47 2.56 -5.66 5.64
N GLY A 48 1.61 -6.60 5.53
CA GLY A 48 1.56 -7.54 4.42
C GLY A 48 1.47 -6.79 3.09
N MET A 49 2.11 -7.32 2.05
CA MET A 49 2.23 -6.65 0.74
C MET A 49 0.88 -6.19 0.16
N ASN A 50 -0.18 -7.00 0.30
CA ASN A 50 -1.51 -6.65 -0.19
C ASN A 50 -2.26 -5.78 0.82
N GLU A 51 -2.17 -6.10 2.10
CA GLU A 51 -2.79 -5.35 3.19
C GLU A 51 -2.36 -3.88 3.20
N GLN A 52 -1.06 -3.64 3.13
CA GLN A 52 -0.51 -2.29 3.17
C GLN A 52 -0.93 -1.47 1.94
N ALA A 53 -0.98 -2.11 0.76
CA ALA A 53 -1.41 -1.46 -0.48
C ALA A 53 -2.91 -1.13 -0.50
N LEU A 54 -3.70 -1.75 0.37
CA LEU A 54 -5.16 -1.60 0.44
C LEU A 54 -5.62 -0.91 1.72
N VAL A 55 -4.69 -0.33 2.48
CA VAL A 55 -5.00 0.51 3.65
C VAL A 55 -6.00 1.59 3.24
N GLY A 56 -7.04 1.77 4.05
CA GLY A 56 -8.05 2.80 3.81
C GLY A 56 -9.09 2.44 2.75
N LEU A 57 -8.94 1.32 2.02
CA LEU A 57 -9.95 0.89 1.04
C LEU A 57 -11.26 0.53 1.76
N PRO A 58 -12.39 1.23 1.46
CA PRO A 58 -13.68 0.90 2.02
C PRO A 58 -14.09 -0.55 1.72
N GLY A 59 -14.91 -1.15 2.58
CA GLY A 59 -15.44 -2.50 2.35
C GLY A 59 -14.41 -3.65 2.47
N LEU A 60 -13.12 -3.36 2.66
CA LEU A 60 -12.11 -4.40 2.83
C LEU A 60 -12.26 -5.10 4.19
N ARG A 61 -12.54 -6.41 4.15
CA ARG A 61 -12.70 -7.27 5.31
C ARG A 61 -11.73 -8.43 5.26
N ARG A 62 -11.37 -8.95 6.42
CA ARG A 62 -10.51 -10.12 6.53
C ARG A 62 -11.34 -11.35 6.86
N GLU A 63 -11.18 -12.40 6.05
CA GLU A 63 -11.80 -13.70 6.26
C GLU A 63 -10.71 -14.77 6.35
N GLY A 64 -10.28 -15.05 7.59
CA GLY A 64 -9.17 -15.96 7.85
C GLY A 64 -7.87 -15.47 7.21
N LYS A 65 -7.45 -16.13 6.13
CA LYS A 65 -6.22 -15.79 5.37
C LYS A 65 -6.49 -14.92 4.14
N ARG A 66 -7.76 -14.66 3.78
CA ARG A 66 -8.12 -13.92 2.57
C ARG A 66 -8.59 -12.52 2.92
N LEU A 67 -8.43 -11.62 1.96
CA LEU A 67 -9.07 -10.31 1.95
C LEU A 67 -10.34 -10.43 1.09
N ARG A 68 -11.47 -9.94 1.60
CA ARG A 68 -12.72 -9.82 0.87
C ARG A 68 -13.07 -8.35 0.72
N LEU A 69 -13.51 -7.95 -0.46
CA LEU A 69 -14.16 -6.66 -0.66
C LEU A 69 -15.67 -6.88 -0.61
N VAL A 70 -16.33 -6.27 0.37
CA VAL A 70 -17.79 -6.29 0.51
C VAL A 70 -18.34 -4.98 -0.03
N GLN A 71 -19.26 -5.06 -0.98
CA GLN A 71 -19.85 -3.89 -1.66
C GLN A 71 -21.24 -3.57 -1.10
N ASP A 72 -21.30 -3.13 0.15
CA ASP A 72 -22.52 -2.62 0.79
C ASP A 72 -22.62 -1.08 0.72
N ASP A 73 -23.69 -0.49 1.25
CA ASP A 73 -23.89 0.97 1.23
C ASP A 73 -22.70 1.74 1.84
N ALA A 74 -22.07 1.18 2.89
CA ALA A 74 -20.92 1.78 3.53
C ALA A 74 -19.65 1.74 2.66
N PHE A 75 -19.51 0.72 1.80
CA PHE A 75 -18.47 0.69 0.77
C PHE A 75 -18.64 1.85 -0.22
N PHE A 76 -19.83 2.02 -0.78
CA PHE A 76 -20.09 3.07 -1.78
C PHE A 76 -19.93 4.48 -1.17
N GLU A 77 -20.49 4.73 0.02
CA GLU A 77 -20.30 6.00 0.73
C GLU A 77 -18.83 6.25 1.07
N GLY A 78 -18.07 5.20 1.40
CA GLY A 78 -16.63 5.28 1.62
C GLY A 78 -15.87 5.66 0.35
N VAL A 79 -16.22 5.06 -0.79
CA VAL A 79 -15.58 5.33 -2.08
C VAL A 79 -15.86 6.77 -2.51
N ASP A 80 -17.10 7.25 -2.39
CA ASP A 80 -17.47 8.64 -2.70
C ASP A 80 -16.66 9.63 -1.85
N ARG A 81 -16.49 9.35 -0.56
CA ARG A 81 -15.65 10.18 0.33
C ARG A 81 -14.18 10.16 -0.08
N LEU A 82 -13.64 9.00 -0.45
CA LEU A 82 -12.25 8.87 -0.89
C LEU A 82 -12.00 9.65 -2.19
N LEU A 83 -12.92 9.56 -3.16
CA LEU A 83 -12.85 10.31 -4.42
C LEU A 83 -12.96 11.81 -4.18
N ALA A 84 -13.90 12.26 -3.34
CA ALA A 84 -14.05 13.66 -2.98
C ALA A 84 -12.80 14.23 -2.29
N ALA A 85 -12.15 13.44 -1.41
CA ALA A 85 -10.89 13.82 -0.77
C ALA A 85 -9.75 13.92 -1.79
N PHE A 86 -9.66 12.97 -2.73
CA PHE A 86 -8.69 13.01 -3.82
C PHE A 86 -8.85 14.27 -4.69
N ASP A 87 -10.08 14.61 -5.09
CA ASP A 87 -10.38 15.82 -5.87
C ASP A 87 -10.05 17.11 -5.10
N ALA A 88 -10.19 17.07 -3.77
CA ALA A 88 -9.83 18.18 -2.89
C ALA A 88 -8.32 18.26 -2.58
N GLY A 89 -7.53 17.25 -2.95
CA GLY A 89 -6.12 17.14 -2.58
C GLY A 89 -5.89 16.86 -1.09
N ASP A 90 -6.85 16.23 -0.43
CA ASP A 90 -6.75 15.83 0.97
C ASP A 90 -6.15 14.41 1.10
N ASP A 91 -4.82 14.36 1.18
CA ASP A 91 -4.07 13.11 1.32
C ASP A 91 -4.28 12.42 2.68
N ALA A 92 -4.86 13.12 3.68
CA ALA A 92 -5.02 12.57 5.03
C ALA A 92 -5.96 11.36 5.07
N VAL A 93 -6.92 11.30 4.14
CA VAL A 93 -7.88 10.19 4.03
C VAL A 93 -7.21 8.87 3.61
N ALA A 94 -6.05 8.95 2.96
CA ALA A 94 -5.27 7.80 2.51
C ALA A 94 -3.95 7.61 3.30
N ALA A 95 -3.78 8.31 4.43
CA ALA A 95 -2.57 8.21 5.23
C ALA A 95 -2.37 6.80 5.78
N LEU A 96 -1.13 6.31 5.72
CA LEU A 96 -0.75 5.03 6.30
C LEU A 96 -0.83 5.11 7.83
N PRO A 97 -1.66 4.30 8.50
CA PRO A 97 -1.68 4.25 9.95
C PRO A 97 -0.38 3.62 10.47
N PRO A 98 0.07 3.99 11.68
CA PRO A 98 1.33 3.50 12.23
C PRO A 98 1.46 1.97 12.28
N ASP A 99 0.36 1.25 12.45
CA ASP A 99 0.34 -0.22 12.51
C ASP A 99 0.48 -0.90 11.13
N ALA A 100 0.16 -0.19 10.04
CA ALA A 100 0.35 -0.65 8.67
C ALA A 100 1.67 -0.17 8.05
N ALA A 101 2.48 0.60 8.78
CA ALA A 101 3.70 1.20 8.26
C ALA A 101 4.71 1.52 9.38
N ARG A 102 4.99 0.57 10.27
CA ARG A 102 5.71 0.82 11.54
C ARG A 102 7.11 1.40 11.35
N ALA A 103 7.80 1.03 10.29
CA ALA A 103 9.13 1.52 9.99
C ALA A 103 9.15 2.76 9.07
N PHE A 104 7.99 3.27 8.62
CA PHE A 104 7.94 4.36 7.64
C PHE A 104 8.50 5.67 8.18
N GLU A 105 7.97 6.16 9.30
CA GLU A 105 8.47 7.39 9.92
C GLU A 105 9.94 7.27 10.40
N PRO A 106 10.34 6.21 11.14
CA PRO A 106 11.75 6.01 11.50
C PRO A 106 12.68 5.97 10.27
N PHE A 107 12.24 5.36 9.17
CA PHE A 107 12.99 5.33 7.92
C PHE A 107 13.13 6.72 7.31
N LEU A 108 12.04 7.49 7.21
CA LEU A 108 12.06 8.85 6.68
C LEU A 108 12.95 9.77 7.51
N ASP A 109 12.90 9.66 8.83
CA ASP A 109 13.77 10.42 9.73
C ASP A 109 15.24 10.11 9.49
N GLU A 110 15.57 8.84 9.27
CA GLU A 110 16.94 8.42 8.98
C GLU A 110 17.41 8.87 7.58
N VAL A 111 16.54 8.83 6.57
CA VAL A 111 16.78 9.40 5.24
C VAL A 111 17.12 10.89 5.35
N ARG A 112 16.32 11.65 6.10
CA ARG A 112 16.52 13.09 6.34
C ARG A 112 17.83 13.35 7.10
N ARG A 113 18.06 12.60 8.19
CA ARG A 113 19.25 12.75 9.05
C ARG A 113 20.55 12.50 8.30
N ARG A 114 20.57 11.53 7.39
CA ARG A 114 21.76 11.20 6.57
C ARG A 114 21.88 12.05 5.30
N GLY A 115 20.86 12.84 4.94
CA GLY A 115 20.85 13.61 3.70
C GLY A 115 20.86 12.70 2.46
N CYS A 116 20.17 11.57 2.51
CA CYS A 116 20.09 10.65 1.37
C CYS A 116 19.32 11.32 0.21
N PRO A 117 19.92 11.41 -0.99
CA PRO A 117 19.28 12.10 -2.11
C PRO A 117 18.11 11.32 -2.71
N GLU A 118 18.11 9.99 -2.53
CA GLU A 118 17.15 9.07 -3.12
C GLU A 118 16.83 7.97 -2.10
N ALA A 119 15.57 7.55 -2.07
CA ALA A 119 15.09 6.44 -1.27
C ALA A 119 13.98 5.72 -2.03
N LYS A 120 13.85 4.41 -1.82
CA LYS A 120 12.87 3.57 -2.53
C LYS A 120 11.71 3.18 -1.61
N GLY A 121 10.48 3.47 -2.03
CA GLY A 121 9.26 2.83 -1.51
C GLY A 121 8.80 1.69 -2.42
N GLN A 122 8.09 0.71 -1.88
CA GLN A 122 7.51 -0.39 -2.66
C GLN A 122 6.10 -0.70 -2.16
N VAL A 123 5.14 -0.77 -3.09
CA VAL A 123 3.75 -1.17 -2.83
C VAL A 123 3.28 -2.13 -3.93
N ALA A 124 2.30 -2.98 -3.62
CA ALA A 124 1.69 -3.84 -4.63
C ALA A 124 0.86 -3.03 -5.62
N GLY A 125 0.96 -3.38 -6.90
CA GLY A 125 0.16 -2.73 -7.95
C GLY A 125 -1.27 -3.28 -8.05
N PRO A 126 -2.15 -2.60 -8.81
CA PRO A 126 -3.58 -2.90 -8.92
C PRO A 126 -3.87 -4.33 -9.40
N VAL A 127 -3.06 -4.86 -10.33
CA VAL A 127 -3.21 -6.24 -10.82
C VAL A 127 -2.95 -7.27 -9.71
N THR A 128 -1.88 -7.08 -8.93
CA THR A 128 -1.52 -7.99 -7.84
C THR A 128 -2.57 -7.99 -6.74
N VAL A 129 -2.99 -6.80 -6.29
CA VAL A 129 -4.02 -6.70 -5.25
C VAL A 129 -5.39 -7.18 -5.76
N GLY A 130 -5.74 -6.88 -7.01
CA GLY A 130 -6.98 -7.32 -7.63
C GLY A 130 -7.09 -8.85 -7.78
N MET A 131 -5.96 -9.53 -7.95
CA MET A 131 -5.91 -11.01 -7.93
C MET A 131 -6.01 -11.59 -6.51
N ALA A 132 -5.56 -10.86 -5.49
CA ALA A 132 -5.45 -11.35 -4.12
C ALA A 132 -6.74 -11.13 -3.30
N VAL A 133 -7.53 -10.11 -3.63
CA VAL A 133 -8.79 -9.77 -2.96
C VAL A 133 -9.94 -10.50 -3.64
N ILE A 134 -10.82 -11.08 -2.83
CA ILE A 134 -12.00 -11.81 -3.28
C ILE A 134 -13.24 -10.92 -3.22
N GLY A 135 -14.05 -10.89 -4.28
CA GLY A 135 -15.34 -10.22 -4.30
C GLY A 135 -16.47 -11.07 -3.69
N ASP A 136 -17.68 -10.51 -3.63
CA ASP A 136 -18.86 -11.18 -3.07
C ASP A 136 -19.24 -12.48 -3.82
N ASP A 137 -18.88 -12.57 -5.10
CA ASP A 137 -19.06 -13.76 -5.94
C ASP A 137 -18.05 -14.89 -5.66
N GLY A 138 -17.07 -14.66 -4.79
CA GLY A 138 -16.02 -15.62 -4.44
C GLY A 138 -14.83 -15.64 -5.40
N ASN A 139 -14.84 -14.81 -6.45
CA ASN A 139 -13.75 -14.69 -7.42
C ASN A 139 -12.83 -13.50 -7.08
N PRO A 140 -11.59 -13.48 -7.60
CA PRO A 140 -10.75 -12.29 -7.51
C PRO A 140 -11.41 -11.05 -8.11
N ILE A 141 -11.31 -9.91 -7.43
CA ILE A 141 -11.97 -8.66 -7.86
C ILE A 141 -11.46 -8.15 -9.22
N LEU A 142 -10.29 -8.58 -9.67
CA LEU A 142 -9.76 -8.27 -11.00
C LEU A 142 -10.72 -8.68 -12.14
N TYR A 143 -11.54 -9.70 -11.92
CA TYR A 143 -12.51 -10.20 -12.91
C TYR A 143 -13.87 -9.51 -12.83
N ASN A 144 -14.10 -8.65 -11.84
CA ASN A 144 -15.31 -7.88 -11.74
C ASN A 144 -15.15 -6.61 -12.59
N ASP A 145 -15.93 -6.49 -13.66
CA ASP A 145 -15.81 -5.38 -14.61
C ASP A 145 -16.09 -4.01 -13.96
N VAL A 146 -16.98 -3.92 -12.97
CA VAL A 146 -17.26 -2.68 -12.23
C VAL A 146 -16.06 -2.26 -11.38
N LEU A 147 -15.47 -3.20 -10.65
CA LEU A 147 -14.30 -2.94 -9.80
C LEU A 147 -13.01 -2.75 -10.61
N ARG A 148 -12.92 -3.33 -11.81
CA ARG A 148 -11.77 -3.19 -12.71
C ARG A 148 -11.79 -1.86 -13.45
N ASP A 149 -12.93 -1.48 -14.02
CA ASP A 149 -13.02 -0.35 -14.94
C ASP A 149 -13.38 0.96 -14.21
N GLY A 150 -13.81 0.89 -12.93
CA GLY A 150 -14.00 2.04 -12.04
C GLY A 150 -15.06 3.07 -12.47
N ASP A 151 -15.68 2.93 -13.65
CA ASP A 151 -16.28 4.08 -14.32
C ASP A 151 -17.37 3.75 -15.37
N ARG A 152 -18.34 2.86 -15.09
CA ARG A 152 -19.50 2.71 -16.00
C ARG A 152 -20.90 2.70 -15.44
N GLU A 153 -21.14 2.51 -14.15
CA GLU A 153 -22.53 2.37 -13.65
C GLU A 153 -22.84 3.04 -12.30
N ILE A 154 -22.04 3.98 -11.81
CA ILE A 154 -22.43 4.81 -10.64
C ILE A 154 -23.43 5.94 -11.02
N GLY A 155 -24.23 5.70 -12.07
CA GLY A 155 -25.26 6.62 -12.58
C GLY A 155 -26.62 5.96 -12.87
N GLY A 156 -26.80 4.68 -12.49
CA GLY A 156 -27.99 3.90 -12.86
C GLY A 156 -29.05 3.70 -11.78
N HIS A 157 -28.75 4.01 -10.51
CA HIS A 157 -29.65 3.72 -9.39
C HIS A 157 -29.98 4.97 -8.57
N ILE A 158 -30.54 5.97 -9.26
CA ILE A 158 -31.46 6.93 -8.63
C ILE A 158 -32.74 6.87 -9.47
N THR A 159 -33.75 6.17 -8.96
CA THR A 159 -35.16 6.38 -9.31
C THR A 159 -35.93 6.49 -8.02
#